data_AF-A0A3M7TXT5-F1
#
_entry.id   AF-A0A3M7TXT5-F1
#
_cell.length_a   1.000
_cell.length_b   1.000
_cell.length_c   1.000
_cell.angle_alpha   90.00
_cell.angle_beta   90.00
_cell.angle_gamma   90.00
#
_symmetry.space_group_name_H-M   'P 1'
#
loop_
_entity.id
_entity.type
_entity.pdbx_description
1 polymer ?
#
loop_
_entity_poly.entity_id
_entity_poly.type
_entity_poly.pdbx_seq_one_letter_code
_entity_poly.pdbx_strand_id
1 'polypeptide(L)'
;MTQSETITKLRKMLIHMKNREHTSDNDFKKMQTYVKELREEEVNENFEGSIVEMDAFIDERTNSSTLKEHIKLHEMNIARWIEELEMLKDGDGGVTIDYEQRESREI
;
A
#
# COMPACT_ATOMS: atom_id res chain seq x y z
N MET A 1 -17.20 -7.49 -1.50
CA MET A 1 -16.72 -6.28 -2.20
C MET A 1 -16.12 -6.77 -3.50
N THR A 2 -16.17 -6.00 -4.59
CA THR A 2 -15.40 -6.40 -5.78
C THR A 2 -13.94 -5.98 -5.61
N GLN A 3 -13.01 -6.70 -6.24
CA GLN A 3 -11.59 -6.34 -6.28
C GLN A 3 -11.37 -4.87 -6.63
N SER A 4 -12.03 -4.39 -7.68
CA SER A 4 -11.95 -3.00 -8.12
C SER A 4 -12.40 -1.99 -7.06
N GLU A 5 -13.43 -2.33 -6.27
CA GLU A 5 -13.88 -1.51 -5.15
C GLU A 5 -12.86 -1.48 -4.00
N THR A 6 -12.29 -2.64 -3.65
CA THR A 6 -11.25 -2.76 -2.61
C THR A 6 -10.00 -1.97 -3.00
N ILE A 7 -9.52 -2.13 -4.23
CA ILE A 7 -8.40 -1.36 -4.80
C ILE A 7 -8.69 0.15 -4.74
N THR A 8 -9.88 0.56 -5.19
CA THR A 8 -10.26 1.98 -5.19
C THR A 8 -10.30 2.57 -3.77
N LYS A 9 -10.78 1.80 -2.78
CA LYS A 9 -10.84 2.25 -1.38
C LYS A 9 -9.44 2.34 -0.76
N LEU A 10 -8.60 1.33 -0.97
CA LEU A 10 -7.23 1.30 -0.49
C LEU A 10 -6.41 2.44 -1.08
N ARG A 11 -6.50 2.66 -2.39
CA ARG A 11 -5.82 3.77 -3.07
C ARG A 11 -6.24 5.14 -2.52
N LYS A 12 -7.55 5.37 -2.35
CA LYS A 12 -8.06 6.63 -1.74
C LYS A 12 -7.55 6.82 -0.32
N MET A 13 -7.40 5.75 0.44
CA MET A 13 -6.87 5.78 1.80
C MET A 13 -5.39 6.17 1.81
N LEU A 14 -4.57 5.56 0.97
CA LEU A 14 -3.15 5.92 0.82
C LEU A 14 -2.96 7.37 0.39
N ILE A 15 -3.76 7.86 -0.56
CA ILE A 15 -3.76 9.27 -0.97
C ILE A 15 -4.14 10.18 0.21
N HIS A 16 -5.14 9.80 0.99
CA HIS A 16 -5.55 10.54 2.17
C HIS A 16 -4.43 10.61 3.21
N MET A 17 -3.81 9.48 3.51
CA MET A 17 -2.73 9.36 4.49
C MET A 17 -1.52 10.18 4.07
N LYS A 18 -1.13 10.10 2.79
CA LYS A 18 -0.01 10.88 2.23
C LYS A 18 -0.22 12.40 2.33
N ASN A 19 -1.44 12.87 2.08
CA ASN A 19 -1.71 14.30 1.89
C ASN A 19 -2.23 15.03 3.14
N ARG A 20 -2.64 14.33 4.21
CA ARG A 20 -3.24 14.96 5.39
C ARG A 20 -2.37 14.84 6.63
N GLU A 21 -2.43 15.89 7.46
CA GLU A 21 -1.80 15.88 8.80
C GLU A 21 -2.55 15.02 9.83
N HIS A 22 -3.79 14.61 9.55
CA HIS A 22 -4.67 13.96 10.53
C HIS A 22 -5.06 12.53 10.13
N THR A 23 -4.07 11.71 9.80
CA THR A 23 -4.26 10.25 9.79
C THR A 23 -4.46 9.77 11.23
N SER A 24 -5.31 8.76 11.43
CA SER A 24 -5.60 8.13 12.72
C SER A 24 -5.26 6.64 12.73
N ASP A 25 -5.12 6.03 13.90
CA ASP A 25 -4.91 4.57 14.00
C ASP A 25 -6.10 3.77 13.43
N ASN A 26 -7.29 4.37 13.39
CA ASN A 26 -8.46 3.76 12.76
C ASN A 26 -8.30 3.65 11.24
N ASP A 27 -7.52 4.56 10.61
CA ASP A 27 -7.23 4.47 9.18
C ASP A 27 -6.29 3.30 8.89
N PHE A 28 -5.30 3.06 9.75
CA PHE A 28 -4.44 1.87 9.67
C PHE A 28 -5.25 0.57 9.84
N LYS A 29 -6.19 0.53 10.79
CA LYS A 29 -7.09 -0.64 10.95
C LYS A 29 -7.93 -0.91 9.71
N LYS A 30 -8.47 0.14 9.07
CA LYS A 30 -9.24 0.00 7.82
C LYS A 30 -8.33 -0.41 6.66
N MET A 31 -7.12 0.13 6.60
CA MET A 31 -6.13 -0.25 5.60
C MET A 31 -5.82 -1.75 5.71
N GLN A 32 -5.63 -2.27 6.93
CA GLN A 32 -5.43 -3.69 7.19
C GLN A 32 -6.55 -4.56 6.62
N THR A 33 -7.81 -4.14 6.78
CA THR A 33 -8.95 -4.85 6.20
C THR A 33 -8.86 -4.92 4.69
N TYR A 34 -8.58 -3.80 4.01
CA TYR A 34 -8.47 -3.79 2.55
C TYR A 34 -7.27 -4.58 2.04
N VAL A 35 -6.12 -4.52 2.72
CA VAL A 35 -4.93 -5.30 2.37
C VAL A 35 -5.21 -6.80 2.50
N LYS A 36 -5.94 -7.23 3.55
CA LYS A 36 -6.36 -8.63 3.72
C LYS A 36 -7.33 -9.08 2.65
N GLU A 37 -8.36 -8.28 2.36
CA GLU A 37 -9.31 -8.57 1.28
C GLU A 37 -8.59 -8.72 -0.07
N LEU A 38 -7.61 -7.85 -0.36
CA LEU A 38 -6.84 -7.90 -1.59
C LEU A 38 -5.89 -9.10 -1.67
N ARG A 39 -5.39 -9.59 -0.54
CA ARG A 39 -4.55 -10.81 -0.45
C ARG A 39 -5.36 -12.08 -0.71
N GLU A 40 -6.65 -12.08 -0.39
CA GLU A 40 -7.55 -13.22 -0.64
C GLU A 40 -8.00 -13.31 -2.09
N GLU A 41 -7.83 -12.24 -2.87
CA GLU A 41 -8.11 -12.20 -4.29
C GLU A 41 -6.84 -12.59 -5.08
N GLU A 42 -7.01 -13.40 -6.13
CA GLU A 42 -5.91 -13.82 -7.01
C GLU A 42 -5.35 -12.60 -7.76
N VAL A 43 -4.33 -11.95 -7.17
CA VAL A 43 -3.59 -10.83 -7.77
C VAL A 43 -2.37 -11.35 -8.52
N ASN A 44 -1.87 -10.55 -9.47
CA ASN A 44 -0.62 -10.87 -10.16
C ASN A 44 0.56 -10.95 -9.17
N GLU A 45 1.47 -11.91 -9.35
CA GLU A 45 2.68 -12.13 -8.53
C GLU A 45 3.51 -10.85 -8.30
N ASN A 46 3.57 -9.96 -9.30
CA ASN A 46 4.28 -8.69 -9.20
C ASN A 46 3.69 -7.75 -8.13
N PHE A 47 2.39 -7.88 -7.86
CA PHE A 47 1.67 -7.08 -6.88
C PHE A 47 1.65 -7.72 -5.48
N GLU A 48 1.89 -9.03 -5.36
CA GLU A 48 1.97 -9.72 -4.06
C GLU A 48 3.03 -9.08 -3.15
N GLY A 49 4.19 -8.72 -3.72
CA GLY A 49 5.25 -8.01 -2.98
C GLY A 49 4.76 -6.69 -2.39
N SER A 50 3.92 -5.96 -3.12
CA SER A 50 3.36 -4.69 -2.65
C SER A 50 2.33 -4.88 -1.54
N ILE A 51 1.55 -5.97 -1.59
CA ILE A 51 0.66 -6.36 -0.49
C ILE A 51 1.47 -6.66 0.78
N VAL A 52 2.58 -7.41 0.66
CA VAL A 52 3.45 -7.73 1.81
C VAL A 52 4.05 -6.46 2.42
N GLU A 53 4.56 -5.56 1.59
CA GLU A 53 5.14 -4.30 2.07
C GLU A 53 4.07 -3.38 2.72
N MET A 54 2.83 -3.36 2.20
CA MET A 54 1.73 -2.61 2.81
C MET A 54 1.32 -3.18 4.17
N ASP A 55 1.31 -4.51 4.32
CA ASP A 55 1.05 -5.20 5.59
C ASP A 55 2.14 -4.84 6.62
N ALA A 56 3.41 -4.93 6.23
CA ALA A 56 4.55 -4.54 7.06
C ALA A 56 4.49 -3.06 7.49
N PHE A 57 4.15 -2.16 6.58
CA PHE A 57 3.95 -0.74 6.89
C PHE A 57 2.87 -0.51 7.94
N ILE A 58 1.80 -1.32 7.97
CA ILE A 58 0.76 -1.22 8.99
C ILE A 58 1.27 -1.73 10.34
N ASP A 59 2.00 -2.84 10.35
CA ASP A 59 2.54 -3.44 11.58
C ASP A 59 3.62 -2.55 12.23
N GLU A 60 4.51 -1.98 11.41
CA GLU A 60 5.59 -1.10 11.83
C GLU A 60 5.11 0.27 12.32
N ARG A 61 3.83 0.60 12.14
CA ARG A 61 3.24 1.86 12.63
C ARG A 61 3.53 2.11 14.11
N THR A 62 3.56 1.06 14.91
CA THR A 62 3.83 1.12 16.37
C THR A 62 5.28 1.49 16.71
N ASN A 63 6.22 1.37 15.77
CA ASN A 63 7.62 1.71 15.94
C ASN A 63 7.89 3.22 15.80
N SER A 64 6.96 3.96 15.20
CA SER A 64 7.08 5.40 14.97
C SER A 64 6.43 6.23 16.07
N SER A 65 7.13 7.26 16.55
CA SER A 65 6.67 8.14 17.63
C SER A 65 5.34 8.83 17.30
N THR A 66 5.12 9.17 16.02
CA THR A 66 3.87 9.77 15.55
C THR A 66 3.39 9.17 14.22
N LEU A 67 2.08 9.23 13.97
CA LEU A 67 1.47 8.85 12.68
C LEU A 67 2.10 9.60 11.50
N LYS A 68 2.34 10.90 11.71
CA LYS A 68 2.89 11.80 10.69
C LYS A 68 4.33 11.40 10.33
N GLU A 69 5.15 11.10 11.33
CA GLU A 69 6.52 10.63 11.13
C GLU A 69 6.53 9.31 10.36
N HIS A 70 5.69 8.34 10.77
CA HIS A 70 5.56 7.06 10.08
C HIS A 70 5.24 7.24 8.59
N ILE A 71 4.20 8.01 8.29
CA ILE A 71 3.79 8.30 6.91
C ILE A 71 4.90 8.99 6.13
N LYS A 72 5.64 9.92 6.78
CA LYS A 72 6.72 10.65 6.13
C LYS A 72 7.91 9.74 5.79
N LEU A 73 8.26 8.80 6.67
CA LEU A 73 9.33 7.81 6.44
C LEU A 73 9.01 6.92 5.23
N HIS A 74 7.74 6.58 5.03
CA HIS A 74 7.29 5.70 3.95
C HIS A 74 6.65 6.43 2.77
N GLU A 75 6.80 7.76 2.66
CA GLU A 75 6.09 8.57 1.65
C GLU A 75 6.34 8.09 0.20
N MET A 76 7.58 7.70 -0.12
CA MET A 76 7.92 7.17 -1.44
C MET A 76 7.25 5.82 -1.72
N ASN A 77 7.20 4.94 -0.72
CA ASN A 77 6.55 3.63 -0.85
C ASN A 77 5.04 3.81 -1.03
N ILE A 78 4.42 4.73 -0.27
CA ILE A 78 3.01 5.09 -0.39
C ILE A 78 2.70 5.61 -1.80
N ALA A 79 3.54 6.48 -2.36
CA ALA A 79 3.37 6.99 -3.71
C ALA A 79 3.40 5.86 -4.76
N ARG A 80 4.38 4.96 -4.67
CA ARG A 80 4.49 3.80 -5.57
C ARG A 80 3.28 2.88 -5.46
N TRP A 81 2.82 2.54 -4.24
CA TRP A 81 1.65 1.66 -4.08
C TRP A 81 0.37 2.28 -4.65
N ILE A 82 0.22 3.61 -4.61
CA ILE A 82 -0.91 4.31 -5.25
C ILE A 82 -0.92 4.10 -6.78
N GLU A 83 0.26 4.06 -7.41
CA GLU A 83 0.43 3.82 -8.84
C GLU A 83 0.20 2.34 -9.17
N GLU A 84 0.80 1.43 -8.40
CA GLU A 84 0.64 -0.02 -8.58
C GLU A 84 -0.83 -0.46 -8.41
N LEU A 85 -1.56 0.14 -7.46
CA LEU A 85 -2.99 -0.10 -7.30
C LEU A 85 -3.80 0.39 -8.51
N GLU A 86 -3.40 1.49 -9.16
CA GLU A 86 -4.07 1.95 -10.37
C GLU A 86 -3.81 0.99 -11.55
N MET A 87 -2.56 0.54 -11.72
CA MET A 87 -2.21 -0.46 -12.74
C MET A 87 -2.99 -1.76 -12.54
N LEU A 88 -3.07 -2.25 -11.30
CA LEU A 88 -3.83 -3.45 -10.95
C LEU A 88 -5.32 -3.30 -11.28
N LYS A 89 -5.89 -2.12 -11.03
CA LYS A 89 -7.31 -1.83 -11.31
C LYS A 89 -7.61 -1.82 -12.81
N ASP A 90 -6.72 -1.25 -13.60
CA ASP A 90 -6.92 -1.08 -15.04
C ASP A 90 -6.66 -2.39 -15.83
N GLY A 91 -6.25 -3.46 -15.13
CA GLY A 91 -5.96 -4.77 -15.73
C GLY A 91 -4.67 -4.76 -16.56
N ASP A 92 -3.87 -3.71 -16.43
CA ASP A 92 -2.59 -3.61 -17.08
C ASP A 92 -1.59 -4.44 -16.26
N GLY A 93 -1.40 -5.70 -16.66
CA GLY A 93 -0.48 -6.65 -16.03
C GLY A 93 1.01 -6.22 -16.09
N GLY A 94 1.29 -5.01 -16.57
CA GLY A 94 2.62 -4.41 -16.64
C GLY A 94 2.99 -3.67 -15.37
N VAL A 95 3.34 -4.40 -14.31
CA VAL A 95 4.27 -3.84 -13.31
C VAL A 95 5.67 -3.91 -13.93
N THR A 96 6.00 -2.97 -14.81
CA THR A 96 7.38 -2.69 -15.22
C THR A 96 7.92 -1.51 -14.42
N ILE A 97 7.93 -1.66 -13.10
CA ILE A 97 8.93 -0.97 -12.28
C ILE A 97 9.91 -2.08 -11.91
N ASP A 98 11.01 -2.13 -12.67
CA ASP A 98 12.07 -3.15 -12.64
C ASP A 98 12.25 -3.81 -11.27
N TYR A 99 12.00 -5.12 -11.23
CA TYR A 99 12.32 -6.02 -10.13
C TYR A 99 13.78 -5.85 -9.66
N GLU A 100 14.68 -5.43 -10.57
CA GLU A 100 16.09 -5.14 -10.30
C GLU A 100 16.31 -3.98 -9.30
N GLN A 101 15.35 -3.07 -9.09
CA GLN A 101 15.45 -2.03 -8.07
C GLN A 101 15.00 -2.47 -6.67
N ARG A 102 14.34 -3.63 -6.54
CA ARG A 102 13.85 -4.16 -5.25
C ARG A 102 14.96 -4.88 -4.47
N GLU A 103 15.95 -5.48 -5.13
CA GLU A 103 17.11 -6.12 -4.48
C GLU A 103 18.13 -5.13 -3.91
N SER A 104 18.10 -3.85 -4.32
CA SER A 104 19.05 -2.83 -3.81
C SER A 104 18.62 -2.18 -2.49
N ARG A 105 17.52 -2.65 -1.88
CA ARG A 105 17.11 -2.22 -0.53
C ARG A 105 17.23 -3.41 0.40
N GLU A 106 18.46 -3.67 0.84
CA GLU A 106 18.72 -4.53 2.00
C GLU A 106 17.86 -4.06 3.18
N ILE A 107 17.31 -5.06 3.87
CA ILE A 107 16.53 -5.00 5.10
C ILE A 107 17.32 -4.31 6.22
#